data_AF-A0A0D0AU61-F1
#
_entry.id   AF-A0A0D0AU61-F1
#
_cell.length_a   1.000
_cell.length_b   1.000
_cell.length_c   1.000
_cell.angle_alpha   90.00
_cell.angle_beta   90.00
_cell.angle_gamma   90.00
#
_symmetry.space_group_name_H-M   'P 1'
#
loop_
_entity.id
_entity.type
_entity.pdbx_description
1 polymer ?
#
loop_
_entity_poly.entity_id
_entity_poly.type
_entity_poly.pdbx_seq_one_letter_code
_entity_poly.pdbx_strand_id
1 'polypeptide(L)'
;MYPNTTVPDPVAFYFKRWDADPLFRGSYSNWRPSFLPGYSENLRATGKKYNAGFLHGAYFEGLNAGEDIAKCVKDPGCTGRQAI
;
A
#
# COMPACT_ATOMS: atom_id res chain seq x y z
N MET A 1 28.05 18.97 7.33
CA MET A 1 26.84 19.03 8.17
C MET A 1 27.16 19.41 9.61
N TYR A 2 28.29 18.97 10.19
CA TYR A 2 28.75 19.38 11.51
C TYR A 2 30.18 19.96 11.44
N PRO A 3 30.36 21.30 11.45
CA PRO A 3 31.69 21.90 11.47
C PRO A 3 32.34 21.76 12.86
N ASN A 4 33.67 21.67 12.90
CA ASN A 4 34.49 21.58 14.12
C ASN A 4 34.16 20.41 15.07
N THR A 5 33.58 19.31 14.55
CA THR A 5 33.28 18.10 15.33
C THR A 5 33.78 16.88 14.57
N THR A 6 34.56 16.02 15.24
CA THR A 6 34.95 14.71 14.69
C THR A 6 33.78 13.74 14.87
N VAL A 7 33.11 13.38 13.78
CA VAL A 7 32.05 12.37 13.80
C VAL A 7 32.69 10.98 13.74
N PRO A 8 32.44 10.09 14.71
CA PRO A 8 33.03 8.75 14.72
C PRO A 8 32.40 7.85 13.66
N ASP A 9 33.13 6.79 13.27
CA ASP A 9 32.64 5.80 12.32
C ASP A 9 31.46 4.99 12.90
N PRO A 10 30.45 4.65 12.09
CA PRO A 10 29.29 3.89 12.56
C PRO A 10 29.68 2.46 12.90
N VAL A 11 29.29 1.98 14.09
CA VAL A 11 29.52 0.59 14.55
C VAL A 11 28.62 -0.43 13.84
N ALA A 12 27.48 0.02 13.31
CA ALA A 12 26.55 -0.78 12.54
C ALA A 12 25.80 0.10 11.53
N PHE A 13 25.57 -0.44 10.35
CA PHE A 13 24.86 0.24 9.28
C PHE A 13 23.94 -0.76 8.56
N TYR A 14 22.69 -0.35 8.34
CA TYR A 14 21.73 -1.13 7.57
C TYR A 14 21.11 -0.26 6.49
N PHE A 15 21.25 -0.69 5.24
CA PHE A 15 20.69 -0.02 4.08
C PHE A 15 19.60 -0.88 3.45
N LYS A 16 18.34 -0.51 3.68
CA LYS A 16 17.20 -1.26 3.13
C LYS A 16 16.97 -0.87 1.67
N ARG A 17 17.04 -1.88 0.80
CA ARG A 17 16.70 -1.77 -0.63
C ARG A 17 15.30 -2.34 -0.86
N TRP A 18 14.29 -1.50 -0.72
CA TRP A 18 12.89 -1.89 -0.91
C TRP A 18 12.53 -2.24 -2.35
N ASP A 19 13.34 -1.83 -3.32
CA ASP A 19 13.18 -2.07 -4.75
C ASP A 19 13.75 -3.42 -5.19
N ALA A 20 14.80 -3.89 -4.51
CA ALA A 20 15.50 -5.14 -4.82
C ALA A 20 14.95 -6.37 -4.07
N ASP A 21 14.02 -6.16 -3.13
CA ASP A 21 13.41 -7.24 -2.36
C ASP A 21 12.43 -8.03 -3.26
N PRO A 22 12.51 -9.36 -3.38
CA PRO A 22 11.58 -10.10 -4.24
C PRO A 22 10.11 -9.99 -3.78
N LEU A 23 9.88 -9.70 -2.49
CA LEU A 23 8.55 -9.51 -1.91
C LEU A 23 8.02 -8.09 -2.09
N PHE A 24 8.91 -7.11 -2.25
CA PHE A 24 8.56 -5.69 -2.36
C PHE A 24 9.26 -5.07 -3.55
N ARG A 25 8.51 -4.49 -4.49
CA ARG A 25 9.08 -3.87 -5.70
C ARG A 25 9.14 -2.35 -5.58
N GLY A 26 9.46 -1.86 -4.38
CA GLY A 26 9.35 -0.47 -3.99
C GLY A 26 8.78 -0.32 -2.58
N SER A 27 8.75 0.92 -2.09
CA SER A 27 8.33 1.25 -0.73
C SER A 27 6.81 1.37 -0.60
N TYR A 28 6.19 2.24 -1.40
CA TYR A 28 4.76 2.52 -1.36
C TYR A 28 4.23 3.04 -2.69
N SER A 29 2.90 2.97 -2.88
CA SER A 29 2.21 3.55 -4.03
C SER A 29 2.02 5.06 -3.87
N ASN A 30 2.22 5.79 -4.97
CA ASN A 30 1.93 7.21 -5.09
C ASN A 30 0.91 7.47 -6.21
N TRP A 31 0.25 8.64 -6.15
CA TRP A 31 -0.55 9.13 -7.27
C TRP A 31 0.33 9.95 -8.19
N ARG A 32 0.56 9.42 -9.39
CA ARG A 32 1.31 10.12 -10.44
C ARG A 32 0.43 11.21 -11.07
N PRO A 33 1.02 12.22 -11.76
CA PRO A 33 0.25 13.32 -12.36
C PRO A 33 -0.86 12.90 -13.33
N SER A 34 -0.75 11.72 -13.95
CA SER A 34 -1.76 11.17 -14.87
C SER A 34 -2.80 10.26 -14.18
N PHE A 35 -2.91 10.34 -12.86
CA PHE A 35 -3.85 9.52 -12.10
C PHE A 35 -5.31 9.99 -12.30
N LEU A 36 -6.19 9.03 -12.54
CA LEU A 36 -7.64 9.19 -12.61
C LEU A 36 -8.29 8.34 -11.52
N PRO A 37 -9.37 8.79 -10.87
CA PRO A 37 -10.04 8.04 -9.81
C PRO A 37 -10.50 6.64 -10.23
N GLY A 38 -10.92 6.45 -11.48
CA GLY A 38 -11.30 5.13 -12.00
C GLY A 38 -10.15 4.10 -11.98
N TYR A 39 -8.88 4.54 -12.05
CA TYR A 39 -7.75 3.62 -11.94
C TYR A 39 -7.62 3.04 -10.52
N SER A 40 -7.96 3.80 -9.48
CA SER A 40 -7.96 3.26 -8.12
C SER A 40 -9.03 2.18 -7.91
N GLU A 41 -10.23 2.40 -8.44
CA GLU A 41 -11.33 1.44 -8.32
C GLU A 41 -11.01 0.14 -9.04
N ASN A 42 -10.44 0.24 -10.24
CA ASN A 42 -10.00 -0.92 -11.01
C ASN A 42 -8.90 -1.72 -10.28
N LEU A 43 -7.97 -1.04 -9.60
CA LEU A 43 -6.94 -1.73 -8.80
C LEU A 43 -7.54 -2.51 -7.63
N ARG A 44 -8.55 -1.95 -6.95
CA ARG A 44 -9.27 -2.63 -5.86
C ARG A 44 -9.95 -3.92 -6.35
N ALA A 45 -10.56 -3.90 -7.53
CA ALA A 45 -11.19 -5.08 -8.12
C ALA A 45 -10.21 -6.24 -8.36
N THR A 46 -8.94 -5.94 -8.66
CA THR A 46 -7.89 -6.95 -8.86
C THR A 46 -7.23 -7.48 -7.57
N GLY A 47 -7.71 -7.05 -6.39
CA GLY A 47 -7.09 -7.38 -5.11
C GLY A 47 -5.71 -6.74 -4.89
N LYS A 48 -5.31 -5.80 -5.75
CA LYS A 48 -4.06 -5.06 -5.59
C LYS A 48 -4.27 -3.87 -4.67
N LYS A 49 -3.31 -3.67 -3.76
CA LYS A 49 -3.33 -2.64 -2.71
C LYS A 49 -3.72 -1.28 -3.26
N TYR A 50 -4.93 -0.83 -2.91
CA TYR A 50 -5.31 0.56 -2.97
C TYR A 50 -5.02 1.16 -1.61
N ASN A 51 -3.85 1.78 -1.44
CA ASN A 51 -3.55 2.67 -0.33
C ASN A 51 -2.40 3.59 -0.67
N ALA A 52 -2.61 4.90 -0.56
CA ALA A 52 -1.63 5.94 -0.88
C ALA A 52 -0.53 6.05 0.21
N GLY A 53 0.19 4.95 0.47
CA GLY A 53 1.46 4.92 1.19
C GLY A 53 1.43 5.03 2.70
N PHE A 54 0.26 4.96 3.35
CA PHE A 54 0.14 4.98 4.80
C PHE A 54 -0.30 3.64 5.40
N LEU A 55 0.15 3.37 6.63
CA LEU A 55 -0.19 2.17 7.39
C LEU A 55 -1.70 2.08 7.71
N HIS A 56 -2.32 3.18 8.12
CA HIS A 56 -3.75 3.20 8.44
C HIS A 56 -4.61 2.90 7.21
N GLY A 57 -4.20 3.37 6.02
CA GLY A 57 -4.86 2.99 4.78
C GLY A 57 -4.82 1.47 4.59
N ALA A 58 -3.64 0.85 4.72
CA ALA A 58 -3.46 -0.60 4.60
C ALA A 58 -4.40 -1.38 5.52
N TYR A 59 -4.60 -0.88 6.75
CA TYR A 59 -5.54 -1.44 7.71
C TYR A 59 -7.00 -1.34 7.25
N PHE A 60 -7.47 -0.14 6.89
CA PHE A 60 -8.87 0.06 6.49
C PHE A 60 -9.23 -0.65 5.19
N GLU A 61 -8.35 -0.69 4.19
CA GLU A 61 -8.64 -1.44 2.95
C GLU A 61 -8.71 -2.94 3.22
N GLY A 62 -7.87 -3.47 4.12
CA GLY A 62 -7.93 -4.86 4.56
C GLY A 62 -9.25 -5.18 5.26
N LEU A 63 -9.69 -4.31 6.18
CA LEU A 63 -10.98 -4.43 6.86
C LEU A 63 -12.14 -4.44 5.85
N ASN A 64 -12.20 -3.43 4.97
CA ASN A 64 -13.27 -3.29 3.99
C ASN A 64 -13.29 -4.48 3.01
N ALA A 65 -12.13 -4.95 2.53
CA ALA A 65 -12.04 -6.12 1.66
C ALA A 65 -12.52 -7.39 2.37
N GLY A 66 -12.16 -7.56 3.65
CA GLY A 66 -12.60 -8.70 4.46
C GLY A 66 -14.11 -8.71 4.68
N GLU A 67 -14.71 -7.55 4.99
CA GLU A 67 -16.16 -7.42 5.15
C GLU A 67 -16.92 -7.75 3.86
N ASP A 68 -16.42 -7.32 2.72
CA ASP A 68 -17.08 -7.56 1.44
C ASP A 68 -16.99 -9.02 0.99
N ILE A 69 -15.86 -9.68 1.26
CA ILE A 69 -15.73 -11.13 1.07
C ILE A 69 -16.70 -11.87 2.02
N ALA A 70 -16.78 -11.46 3.28
CA ALA A 70 -17.66 -12.08 4.26
C ALA A 70 -19.15 -11.95 3.89
N LYS A 71 -19.57 -10.81 3.34
CA LYS A 71 -20.92 -10.61 2.80
C LYS A 71 -21.19 -11.53 1.61
N CYS A 72 -20.25 -11.59 0.66
CA CYS A 72 -20.35 -12.46 -0.51
C CYS A 72 -20.39 -13.96 -0.15
N VAL A 73 -19.69 -14.40 0.91
CA VAL A 73 -19.76 -15.79 1.36
C VAL A 73 -21.08 -16.13 2.05
N LYS A 74 -21.73 -15.16 2.71
CA LYS A 74 -22.98 -15.38 3.46
C LYS A 74 -24.24 -15.27 2.60
N ASP A 75 -24.25 -14.37 1.62
CA ASP A 75 -25.40 -14.15 0.75
C ASP A 75 -25.16 -14.71 -0.67
N PRO A 76 -26.12 -15.42 -1.29
CA PRO A 76 -25.95 -16.07 -2.60
C PRO A 76 -25.78 -15.08 -3.78
N GLY A 77 -25.96 -13.79 -3.54
CA GLY A 77 -25.75 -12.72 -4.51
C GLY A 77 -24.50 -11.91 -4.19
N CYS A 78 -23.34 -12.33 -4.69
CA CYS A 78 -22.15 -11.48 -4.69
C CYS A 78 -22.32 -10.37 -5.74
N THR A 79 -23.20 -9.40 -5.49
CA THR A 79 -23.27 -8.19 -6.28
C THR A 79 -22.00 -7.40 -5.99
N GLY A 80 -21.08 -7.35 -6.95
CA GLY A 80 -19.79 -6.67 -6.80
C GLY A 80 -19.94 -5.27 -6.22
N ARG A 81 -18.91 -4.82 -5.51
CA ARG A 81 -18.80 -3.52 -4.84
C ARG A 81 -19.31 -2.40 -5.77
N GLN A 82 -20.47 -1.82 -5.48
CA GLN A 82 -20.95 -0.64 -6.20
C GLN A 82 -20.12 0.57 -5.74
N ALA A 83 -19.55 1.29 -6.69
CA ALA A 83 -18.90 2.57 -6.43
C ALA A 83 -19.97 3.55 -5.92
N ILE A 84 -19.71 4.15 -4.75
CA ILE A 84 -20.53 5.23 -4.18
C ILE A 84 -20.12 6.53 -4.84
#